data_AF-A0A3N4HR14-F1
#
_entry.id   AF-A0A3N4HR14-F1
#
_cell.length_a   1.000
_cell.length_b   1.000
_cell.length_c   1.000
_cell.angle_alpha   90.00
_cell.angle_beta   90.00
_cell.angle_gamma   90.00
#
_symmetry.space_group_name_H-M   'P 1'
#
loop_
_entity.id
_entity.type
_entity.pdbx_description
1 polymer ?
#
loop_
_entity_poly.entity_id
_entity_poly.type
_entity_poly.pdbx_seq_one_letter_code
_entity_poly.pdbx_strand_id
1 'polypeptide(L)'
;MGPKRNRKQPTTPDPCIQLRIRHLEAKKNELFSRFSLWAHRTDTGNKELDRLELEEKEKAKDDPNYKESENLEECRFLELRELLYPVSDIGFPTITEQNLEACEKALKGLEETLMEGRDRMILQEKITEAIEANTYEKWVETAVYADSVGLADELREMNLFGGLDA
;
A
#
# COMPACT_ATOMS: atom_id res chain seq x y z
N MET A 1 10.36 44.09 -51.04
CA MET A 1 9.16 43.55 -50.36
C MET A 1 9.61 42.37 -49.50
N GLY A 2 9.64 42.51 -48.17
CA GLY A 2 10.06 41.43 -47.28
C GLY A 2 8.89 40.49 -46.93
N PRO A 3 9.12 39.18 -46.77
CA PRO A 3 8.04 38.24 -46.45
C PRO A 3 7.53 38.48 -45.02
N LYS A 4 6.23 38.75 -44.91
CA LYS A 4 5.52 38.83 -43.62
C LYS A 4 5.60 37.45 -42.94
N ARG A 5 6.36 37.35 -41.86
CA ARG A 5 6.34 36.19 -40.97
C ARG A 5 4.99 36.14 -40.27
N ASN A 6 4.15 35.16 -40.64
CA ASN A 6 2.96 34.80 -39.87
C ASN A 6 3.39 34.29 -38.50
N ARG A 7 3.38 35.17 -37.48
CA ARG A 7 3.39 34.75 -36.08
C ARG A 7 2.09 34.00 -35.84
N LYS A 8 2.14 32.66 -35.80
CA LYS A 8 1.05 31.86 -35.25
C LYS A 8 0.83 32.35 -33.82
N GLN A 9 -0.35 32.90 -33.52
CA GLN A 9 -0.73 33.20 -32.15
C GLN A 9 -0.64 31.91 -31.32
N PRO A 10 -0.11 31.96 -30.09
CA PRO A 10 -0.19 30.82 -29.20
C PRO A 10 -1.68 30.54 -28.97
N THR A 11 -2.14 29.39 -29.44
CA THR A 11 -3.49 28.90 -29.17
C THR A 11 -3.62 28.75 -27.66
N THR A 12 -4.50 29.54 -27.05
CA THR A 12 -4.86 29.39 -25.65
C THR A 12 -5.34 27.95 -25.45
N PRO A 13 -4.76 27.20 -24.49
CA PRO A 13 -5.16 25.82 -24.27
C PRO A 13 -6.64 25.76 -23.90
N ASP A 14 -7.32 24.72 -24.39
CA ASP A 14 -8.75 24.52 -24.18
C ASP A 14 -9.08 24.56 -22.68
N PRO A 15 -10.01 25.45 -22.24
CA PRO A 15 -10.42 25.54 -20.84
C PRO A 15 -10.83 24.20 -20.22
N CYS A 16 -11.44 23.29 -21.00
CA CYS A 16 -11.81 21.96 -20.55
C CYS A 16 -10.58 21.08 -20.28
N ILE A 17 -9.54 21.18 -21.11
CA ILE A 17 -8.27 20.46 -20.94
C ILE A 17 -7.52 21.00 -19.71
N GLN A 18 -7.50 22.31 -19.52
CA GLN A 18 -6.89 22.94 -18.34
C GLN A 18 -7.58 22.53 -17.03
N LEU A 19 -8.91 22.45 -17.00
CA LEU A 19 -9.65 21.94 -15.85
C LEU A 19 -9.29 20.49 -15.55
N ARG A 20 -9.22 19.64 -16.57
CA ARG A 20 -8.88 18.22 -16.45
C ARG A 20 -7.46 18.01 -15.92
N ILE A 21 -6.48 18.78 -16.42
CA ILE A 21 -5.10 18.81 -15.90
C ILE A 21 -5.10 19.13 -14.41
N ARG A 22 -5.78 20.21 -13.98
CA ARG A 22 -5.86 20.58 -12.55
C ARG A 22 -6.46 19.50 -11.68
N HIS A 23 -7.50 18.81 -12.16
CA HIS A 23 -8.13 17.71 -11.41
C HIS A 23 -7.15 16.57 -11.21
N LEU A 24 -6.38 16.22 -12.23
CA LEU A 24 -5.37 15.16 -12.14
C LEU A 24 -4.18 15.57 -11.27
N GLU A 25 -3.78 16.83 -11.28
CA GLU A 25 -2.75 17.34 -10.36
C GLU A 25 -3.21 17.27 -8.90
N ALA A 26 -4.47 17.63 -8.63
CA ALA A 26 -5.05 17.51 -7.30
C ALA A 26 -5.11 16.03 -6.85
N LYS A 27 -5.61 15.15 -7.71
CA LYS A 27 -5.67 13.70 -7.45
C LYS A 27 -4.28 13.11 -7.22
N LYS A 28 -3.30 13.51 -8.03
CA LYS A 28 -1.89 13.14 -7.83
C LYS A 28 -1.45 13.52 -6.41
N ASN A 29 -1.55 14.80 -6.04
CA ASN A 29 -1.07 15.27 -4.74
C ASN A 29 -1.79 14.58 -3.56
N GLU A 30 -3.09 14.31 -3.71
CA GLU A 30 -3.85 13.53 -2.72
C GLU A 30 -3.31 12.11 -2.57
N LEU A 31 -3.15 11.37 -3.67
CA LEU A 31 -2.63 10.00 -3.66
C LEU A 31 -1.21 9.95 -3.08
N PHE A 32 -0.34 10.91 -3.43
CA PHE A 32 1.00 11.04 -2.86
C PHE A 32 0.99 11.31 -1.35
N SER A 33 0.03 12.12 -0.87
CA SER A 33 -0.11 12.39 0.58
C SER A 33 -0.59 11.16 1.34
N ARG A 34 -1.57 10.44 0.78
CA ARG A 34 -2.05 9.16 1.34
C ARG A 34 -0.94 8.12 1.36
N PHE A 35 -0.16 8.04 0.28
CA PHE A 35 1.04 7.20 0.19
C PHE A 35 2.06 7.53 1.29
N SER A 36 2.39 8.80 1.48
CA SER A 36 3.39 9.21 2.49
C SER A 36 2.95 8.83 3.91
N LEU A 37 1.66 9.01 4.22
CA LEU A 37 1.09 8.58 5.50
C LEU A 37 1.14 7.06 5.66
N TRP A 38 0.84 6.34 4.58
CA TRP A 38 0.84 4.88 4.57
C TRP A 38 2.24 4.30 4.76
N ALA A 39 3.23 4.77 4.00
CA ALA A 39 4.63 4.38 4.14
C ALA A 39 5.15 4.59 5.57
N HIS A 40 4.81 5.73 6.19
CA HIS A 40 5.18 5.97 7.59
C HIS A 40 4.55 4.96 8.56
N ARG A 41 3.27 4.58 8.36
CA ARG A 41 2.60 3.58 9.21
C ARG A 41 3.26 2.21 9.06
N THR A 42 3.55 1.79 7.84
CA THR A 42 4.26 0.54 7.56
C THR A 42 5.64 0.53 8.21
N ASP A 43 6.42 1.61 8.08
CA ASP A 43 7.74 1.72 8.72
C ASP A 43 7.64 1.68 10.25
N THR A 44 6.57 2.23 10.83
CA THR A 44 6.33 2.21 12.28
C THR A 44 5.94 0.82 12.75
N GLY A 45 5.04 0.15 12.02
CA GLY A 45 4.61 -1.23 12.29
C GLY A 45 5.78 -2.23 12.19
N ASN A 46 6.62 -2.10 11.17
CA ASN A 46 7.83 -2.95 11.04
C ASN A 46 8.80 -2.74 12.21
N LYS A 47 9.03 -1.50 12.65
CA LYS A 47 9.89 -1.24 13.82
C LYS A 47 9.34 -1.83 15.11
N GLU A 48 8.01 -1.87 15.24
CA GLU A 48 7.37 -2.48 16.39
C GLU A 48 7.50 -4.01 16.36
N LEU A 49 7.38 -4.64 15.19
CA LEU A 49 7.67 -6.06 14.99
C LEU A 49 9.13 -6.38 15.31
N ASP A 50 10.08 -5.58 14.83
CA ASP A 50 11.51 -5.73 15.16
C ASP A 50 11.74 -5.68 16.68
N ARG A 51 11.01 -4.81 17.38
CA ARG A 51 11.05 -4.70 18.85
C ARG A 51 10.50 -5.96 19.52
N LEU A 52 9.36 -6.47 19.06
CA LEU A 52 8.74 -7.69 19.60
C LEU A 52 9.61 -8.93 19.37
N GLU A 53 10.19 -9.08 18.17
CA GLU A 53 11.14 -10.16 17.88
C GLU A 53 12.35 -10.12 18.82
N LEU A 54 12.85 -8.91 19.13
CA LEU A 54 13.97 -8.75 20.06
C LEU A 54 13.56 -9.15 21.49
N GLU A 55 12.37 -8.74 21.95
CA GLU A 55 11.83 -9.12 23.25
C GLU A 55 11.61 -10.64 23.38
N GLU A 56 11.14 -11.31 22.33
CA GLU A 56 11.04 -12.79 22.29
C GLU A 56 12.42 -13.45 22.39
N LYS A 57 13.40 -12.96 21.62
CA LYS A 57 14.78 -13.46 21.66
C LYS A 57 15.44 -13.28 23.02
N GLU A 58 15.10 -12.23 23.76
CA GLU A 58 15.58 -12.04 25.13
C GLU A 58 14.92 -13.00 26.10
N LYS A 59 13.60 -13.21 26.02
CA LYS A 59 12.89 -14.22 26.83
C LYS A 59 13.43 -15.63 26.56
N ALA A 60 13.77 -15.94 25.31
CA ALA A 60 14.37 -17.21 24.93
C ALA A 60 15.74 -17.47 25.59
N LYS A 61 16.50 -16.42 25.90
CA LYS A 61 17.79 -16.55 26.60
C LYS A 61 17.62 -16.80 28.10
N ASP A 62 16.56 -16.24 28.68
CA ASP A 62 16.29 -16.34 30.12
C ASP A 62 15.53 -17.61 30.51
N ASP A 63 14.81 -18.23 29.57
CA ASP A 63 14.11 -19.51 29.76
C ASP A 63 14.52 -20.55 28.71
N PRO A 64 15.30 -21.59 29.07
CA PRO A 64 15.73 -22.63 28.14
C PRO A 64 14.59 -23.52 27.61
N ASN A 65 13.36 -23.39 28.12
CA ASN A 65 12.17 -24.07 27.59
C ASN A 65 11.29 -23.16 26.71
N TYR A 66 11.66 -21.90 26.50
CA TYR A 66 10.92 -20.98 25.65
C TYR A 66 10.99 -21.41 24.18
N LYS A 67 9.85 -21.41 23.49
CA LYS A 67 9.75 -21.61 22.04
C LYS A 67 9.48 -20.27 21.38
N GLU A 68 10.35 -19.84 20.48
CA GLU A 68 10.11 -18.66 19.63
C GLU A 68 8.80 -18.84 18.84
N SER A 69 8.05 -17.74 18.69
CA SER A 69 6.83 -17.72 17.89
C SER A 69 7.21 -17.73 16.41
N GLU A 70 6.96 -18.85 15.71
CA GLU A 70 7.12 -18.94 14.24
C GLU A 70 6.21 -17.93 13.49
N ASN A 71 5.19 -17.38 14.16
CA ASN A 71 4.19 -16.50 13.55
C ASN A 71 4.65 -15.03 13.37
N LEU A 72 5.73 -14.58 14.05
CA LEU A 72 6.16 -13.17 13.97
C LEU A 72 6.81 -12.82 12.63
N GLU A 73 7.55 -13.76 12.04
CA GLU A 73 8.23 -13.56 10.75
C GLU A 73 7.20 -13.49 9.59
N GLU A 74 6.09 -14.22 9.70
CA GLU A 74 4.95 -14.17 8.77
C GLU A 74 4.16 -12.86 8.87
N CYS A 75 4.28 -12.13 9.99
CA CYS A 75 3.61 -10.84 10.21
C CYS A 75 4.41 -9.64 9.71
N ARG A 76 5.51 -9.80 8.97
CA ARG A 76 6.30 -8.66 8.46
C ARG A 76 5.55 -7.96 7.32
N PHE A 77 5.47 -6.62 7.35
CA PHE A 77 4.86 -5.81 6.27
C PHE A 77 5.70 -5.77 4.97
N LEU A 78 6.54 -6.79 4.72
CA LEU A 78 7.81 -6.66 4.01
C LEU A 78 7.73 -6.57 2.49
N GLU A 79 6.58 -6.80 1.85
CA GLU A 79 6.49 -6.73 0.37
C GLU A 79 5.87 -5.42 -0.17
N LEU A 80 5.25 -4.62 0.69
CA LEU A 80 4.46 -3.48 0.23
C LEU A 80 5.30 -2.26 -0.17
N ARG A 81 6.48 -2.09 0.43
CA ARG A 81 7.37 -0.98 0.08
C ARG A 81 7.95 -1.14 -1.33
N GLU A 82 8.16 -2.37 -1.80
CA GLU A 82 8.67 -2.66 -3.14
C GLU A 82 7.59 -2.43 -4.23
N LEU A 83 6.32 -2.67 -3.93
CA LEU A 83 5.20 -2.37 -4.82
C LEU A 83 5.07 -0.87 -5.16
N LEU A 84 5.71 0.01 -4.39
CA LEU A 84 5.48 1.46 -4.43
C LEU A 84 6.69 2.29 -4.81
N TYR A 85 7.86 1.67 -4.85
CA TYR A 85 9.09 2.28 -5.36
C TYR A 85 8.95 2.87 -6.78
N PRO A 86 8.12 2.32 -7.70
CA PRO A 86 7.89 2.94 -9.01
C PRO A 86 7.22 4.32 -8.96
N VAL A 87 6.61 4.69 -7.83
CA VAL A 87 5.76 5.89 -7.69
C VAL A 87 6.52 7.05 -7.04
N SER A 88 7.43 6.75 -6.10
CA SER A 88 8.19 7.76 -5.36
C SER A 88 9.43 8.26 -6.13
N ASP A 89 10.11 7.39 -6.88
CA ASP A 89 11.38 7.73 -7.57
C ASP A 89 11.22 8.06 -9.06
N ILE A 90 10.14 7.63 -9.71
CA ILE A 90 9.81 8.07 -11.07
C ILE A 90 8.97 9.33 -10.93
N GLY A 91 9.63 10.49 -10.91
CA GLY A 91 8.95 11.78 -10.84
C GLY A 91 7.78 11.82 -11.82
N PHE A 92 6.55 11.83 -11.28
CA PHE A 92 5.34 11.84 -12.08
C PHE A 92 5.45 13.03 -13.04
N PRO A 93 5.43 12.82 -14.37
CA PRO A 93 5.72 13.87 -15.32
C PRO A 93 4.72 15.01 -15.14
N THR A 94 5.15 16.25 -15.41
CA THR A 94 4.23 17.39 -15.48
C THR A 94 3.10 17.03 -16.43
N ILE A 95 1.85 17.21 -15.96
CA ILE A 95 0.68 16.85 -16.74
C ILE A 95 0.48 17.92 -17.81
N THR A 96 0.45 17.47 -19.05
CA THR A 96 0.27 18.27 -20.26
C THR A 96 -0.86 17.68 -21.08
N GLU A 97 -1.32 18.41 -22.08
CA GLU A 97 -2.33 17.89 -23.01
C GLU A 97 -1.86 16.63 -23.75
N GLN A 98 -0.56 16.51 -24.04
CA GLN A 98 0.01 15.41 -24.83
C GLN A 98 0.14 14.09 -24.05
N ASN A 99 0.23 14.15 -22.72
CA ASN A 99 0.38 12.97 -21.86
C ASN A 99 -0.83 12.75 -20.94
N LEU A 100 -1.92 13.50 -21.15
CA LEU A 100 -3.08 13.52 -20.26
C LEU A 100 -3.68 12.12 -20.02
N GLU A 101 -3.96 11.38 -21.09
CA GLU A 101 -4.55 10.03 -21.01
C GLU A 101 -3.59 9.03 -20.33
N ALA A 102 -2.30 9.14 -20.61
CA ALA A 102 -1.28 8.31 -19.97
C ALA A 102 -1.19 8.60 -18.46
N CYS A 103 -1.25 9.87 -18.07
CA CYS A 103 -1.28 10.29 -16.67
C CYS A 103 -2.55 9.81 -15.96
N GLU A 104 -3.72 9.83 -16.62
CA GLU A 104 -4.98 9.30 -16.07
C GLU A 104 -4.88 7.80 -15.78
N LYS A 105 -4.39 7.03 -16.77
CA LYS A 105 -4.21 5.60 -16.61
C LYS A 105 -3.22 5.27 -15.50
N ALA A 106 -2.11 6.01 -15.43
CA ALA A 106 -1.10 5.84 -14.38
C ALA A 106 -1.66 6.17 -12.99
N LEU A 107 -2.42 7.26 -12.85
CA LEU A 107 -3.05 7.63 -11.56
C LEU A 107 -4.12 6.64 -11.13
N LYS A 108 -4.87 6.06 -12.07
CA LYS A 108 -5.83 4.98 -11.77
C LYS A 108 -5.13 3.72 -11.29
N GLY A 109 -4.07 3.30 -11.97
CA GLY A 109 -3.26 2.15 -11.53
C GLY A 109 -2.65 2.37 -10.15
N LEU A 110 -2.14 3.58 -9.88
CA LEU A 110 -1.64 3.93 -8.56
C LEU A 110 -2.72 3.87 -7.47
N GLU A 111 -3.93 4.38 -7.77
CA GLU A 111 -5.06 4.31 -6.86
C GLU A 111 -5.45 2.85 -6.54
N GLU A 112 -5.46 1.98 -7.56
CA GLU A 112 -5.70 0.54 -7.41
C GLU A 112 -4.63 -0.10 -6.51
N THR A 113 -3.34 0.14 -6.77
CA THR A 113 -2.24 -0.37 -5.93
C THR A 113 -2.32 0.14 -4.49
N LEU A 114 -2.71 1.40 -4.27
CA LEU A 114 -2.90 1.95 -2.93
C LEU A 114 -4.10 1.33 -2.21
N MET A 115 -5.17 0.97 -2.92
CA MET A 115 -6.30 0.25 -2.34
C MET A 115 -5.89 -1.17 -1.95
N GLU A 116 -5.25 -1.91 -2.85
CA GLU A 116 -4.75 -3.26 -2.57
C GLU A 116 -3.79 -3.27 -1.38
N GLY A 117 -2.85 -2.32 -1.34
CA GLY A 117 -1.90 -2.22 -0.25
C GLY A 117 -2.55 -1.83 1.09
N ARG A 118 -3.59 -1.00 1.05
CA ARG A 118 -4.40 -0.69 2.24
C ARG A 118 -5.12 -1.94 2.75
N ASP A 119 -5.74 -2.71 1.87
CA ASP A 119 -6.50 -3.90 2.26
C ASP A 119 -5.59 -4.99 2.84
N ARG A 120 -4.39 -5.18 2.27
CA ARG A 120 -3.35 -6.04 2.85
C ARG A 120 -2.93 -5.59 4.25
N MET A 121 -2.76 -4.29 4.48
CA MET A 121 -2.46 -3.78 5.82
C MET A 121 -3.57 -4.03 6.83
N ILE A 122 -4.83 -3.81 6.45
CA ILE A 122 -5.96 -4.07 7.35
C ILE A 122 -6.07 -5.57 7.64
N LEU A 123 -5.84 -6.42 6.63
CA LEU A 123 -5.81 -7.87 6.82
C LEU A 123 -4.76 -8.26 7.85
N GLN A 124 -3.57 -7.67 7.75
CA GLN A 124 -2.49 -7.90 8.70
C GLN A 124 -2.82 -7.41 10.11
N GLU A 125 -3.39 -6.21 10.26
CA GLU A 125 -3.88 -5.69 11.56
C GLU A 125 -4.89 -6.67 12.19
N LYS A 126 -5.81 -7.21 11.38
CA LYS A 126 -6.79 -8.21 11.81
C LYS A 126 -6.18 -9.56 12.19
N ILE A 127 -5.14 -10.00 11.49
CA ILE A 127 -4.37 -11.19 11.85
C ILE A 127 -3.73 -10.97 13.23
N THR A 128 -3.07 -9.82 13.46
CA THR A 128 -2.47 -9.49 14.76
C THR A 128 -3.52 -9.48 15.86
N GLU A 129 -4.67 -8.84 15.65
CA GLU A 129 -5.78 -8.87 16.62
C GLU A 129 -6.25 -10.31 16.92
N ALA A 130 -6.32 -11.17 15.91
CA ALA A 130 -6.74 -12.56 16.08
C ALA A 130 -5.71 -13.41 16.83
N ILE A 131 -4.42 -13.18 16.60
CA ILE A 131 -3.32 -13.80 17.34
C ILE A 131 -3.36 -13.36 18.81
N GLU A 132 -3.46 -12.05 19.06
CA GLU A 132 -3.47 -11.49 20.42
C GLU A 132 -4.69 -11.94 21.23
N ALA A 133 -5.87 -11.92 20.62
CA ALA A 133 -7.10 -12.36 21.28
C ALA A 133 -7.15 -13.88 21.43
N ASN A 134 -6.54 -14.61 20.49
CA ASN A 134 -6.56 -16.07 20.38
C ASN A 134 -7.99 -16.66 20.50
N THR A 135 -8.96 -16.01 19.85
CA THR A 135 -10.35 -16.46 19.84
C THR A 135 -10.78 -16.86 18.44
N TYR A 136 -11.62 -17.90 18.35
CA TYR A 136 -12.21 -18.35 17.09
C TYR A 136 -12.97 -17.22 16.38
N GLU A 137 -13.70 -16.41 17.13
CA GLU A 137 -14.47 -15.28 16.61
C GLU A 137 -13.59 -14.29 15.83
N LYS A 138 -12.40 -13.99 16.36
CA LYS A 138 -11.46 -13.08 15.68
C LYS A 138 -10.86 -13.68 14.43
N TRP A 139 -10.52 -14.98 14.43
CA TRP A 139 -10.07 -15.67 13.23
C TRP A 139 -11.15 -15.70 12.13
N VAL A 140 -12.43 -15.87 12.50
CA VAL A 140 -13.56 -15.78 11.56
C VAL A 140 -13.72 -14.36 11.00
N GLU A 141 -13.64 -13.32 11.85
CA GLU A 141 -13.68 -11.92 11.39
C GLU A 141 -12.59 -11.62 10.36
N THR A 142 -11.37 -12.13 10.61
CA THR A 142 -10.22 -11.98 9.70
C THR A 142 -10.46 -12.70 8.37
N ALA A 143 -10.96 -13.94 8.40
CA ALA A 143 -11.28 -14.71 7.20
C ALA A 143 -12.38 -14.06 6.35
N VAL A 144 -13.44 -13.57 6.99
CA VAL A 144 -14.54 -12.86 6.30
C VAL A 144 -14.03 -11.57 5.64
N TYR A 145 -13.17 -10.83 6.33
CA TYR A 145 -12.57 -9.64 5.76
C TYR A 145 -11.72 -9.99 4.53
N ALA A 146 -10.82 -10.98 4.64
CA ALA A 146 -9.96 -11.42 3.54
C ALA A 146 -10.77 -11.81 2.29
N ASP A 147 -11.88 -12.54 2.46
CA ASP A 147 -12.79 -12.90 1.37
C ASP A 147 -13.42 -11.67 0.71
N SER A 148 -13.86 -10.70 1.52
CA SER A 148 -14.50 -9.47 1.03
C SER A 148 -13.59 -8.57 0.19
N VAL A 149 -12.27 -8.67 0.38
CA VAL A 149 -11.26 -7.88 -0.36
C VAL A 149 -10.45 -8.72 -1.35
N GLY A 150 -10.80 -10.00 -1.54
CA GLY A 150 -10.13 -10.88 -2.50
C GLY A 150 -8.73 -11.35 -2.09
N LEU A 151 -8.40 -11.29 -0.80
CA LEU A 151 -7.10 -11.72 -0.23
C LEU A 151 -7.20 -13.06 0.51
N ALA A 152 -8.25 -13.84 0.27
CA ALA A 152 -8.48 -15.11 0.95
C ALA A 152 -7.39 -16.17 0.67
N ASP A 153 -6.82 -16.18 -0.54
CA ASP A 153 -5.74 -17.11 -0.89
C ASP A 153 -4.44 -16.72 -0.19
N GLU A 154 -4.12 -15.42 -0.10
CA GLU A 154 -2.95 -14.92 0.66
C GLU A 154 -3.05 -15.29 2.13
N LEU A 155 -4.23 -15.11 2.74
CA LEU A 155 -4.46 -15.52 4.12
C LEU A 155 -4.28 -17.04 4.33
N ARG A 156 -4.62 -17.87 3.35
CA ARG A 156 -4.40 -19.32 3.42
C ARG A 156 -2.93 -19.70 3.26
N GLU A 157 -2.21 -19.02 2.38
CA GLU A 157 -0.77 -19.24 2.15
C GLU A 157 0.07 -18.94 3.39
N MET A 158 -0.37 -17.99 4.23
CA MET A 158 0.26 -17.69 5.52
C MET A 158 0.17 -18.85 6.53
N ASN A 159 -0.50 -19.97 6.23
CA ASN A 159 -0.53 -21.17 7.08
C ASN A 159 -0.96 -20.97 8.55
N LEU A 160 -1.52 -19.80 8.88
CA LEU A 160 -1.98 -19.41 10.23
C LEU A 160 -3.14 -20.28 10.76
N PHE A 161 -3.76 -21.08 9.89
CA PHE A 161 -4.87 -21.98 10.20
C PHE A 161 -4.44 -23.39 10.62
N GLY A 162 -3.13 -23.68 10.75
CA GLY A 162 -2.61 -24.99 11.16
C GLY A 162 -3.09 -25.51 12.53
N GLY A 163 -3.86 -24.72 13.29
CA GLY A 163 -4.49 -25.09 14.56
C GLY A 163 -6.02 -25.22 14.55
N LEU A 164 -6.72 -25.04 13.42
CA LEU A 164 -8.19 -25.12 13.35
C LEU A 164 -8.75 -26.45 12.81
N ASP A 165 -7.87 -27.38 12.41
CA ASP A 165 -8.23 -28.73 11.94
C ASP A 165 -8.14 -29.82 13.05
N ALA A 166 -8.10 -29.44 14.33
CA ALA A 166 -8.08 -30.36 15.47
C ALA A 166 -9.18 -30.04 16.50
#